data_AF-A0A420Y1H3-F1
#
_entry.id   AF-A0A420Y1H3-F1
#
_cell.length_a   1.000
_cell.length_b   1.000
_cell.length_c   1.000
_cell.angle_alpha   90.00
_cell.angle_beta   90.00
_cell.angle_gamma   90.00
#
_symmetry.space_group_name_H-M   'P 1'
#
loop_
_entity.id
_entity.type
_entity.pdbx_description
1 polymer ?
#
loop_
_entity_poly.entity_id
_entity_poly.type
_entity_poly.pdbx_seq_one_letter_code
_entity_poly.pdbx_strand_id
1 'polypeptide(L)'
;MVYLLYTLIFLTLVSGTILYFTRSLWLDSFLYSTPIQLLQSRLSGPSDYLYSRLPFTSNSFSDDLEAGLSSSNFDLAANITDGDSRAGLDDAAKREILKIMKRRRLRFDEARRMYMEQRFAANGIGADGLPRDPKFLWTVPGGIGGLAADSLTVC
;
A
#
# COMPACT_ATOMS: atom_id res chain seq x y z
N MET A 1 36.27 -17.54 -56.37
CA MET A 1 35.46 -18.34 -55.42
C MET A 1 35.80 -18.05 -53.96
N VAL A 2 37.08 -18.05 -53.56
CA VAL A 2 37.49 -17.73 -52.17
C VAL A 2 37.15 -16.30 -51.73
N TYR A 3 37.26 -15.31 -52.62
CA TYR A 3 36.89 -13.93 -52.32
C TYR A 3 35.41 -13.74 -51.94
N LEU A 4 34.52 -14.57 -52.48
CA LEU A 4 33.09 -14.52 -52.13
C LEU A 4 32.85 -14.98 -50.68
N LEU A 5 33.63 -15.95 -50.19
CA LEU A 5 33.53 -16.40 -48.81
C LEU A 5 34.01 -15.32 -47.84
N TYR A 6 35.12 -14.64 -48.15
CA TYR A 6 35.62 -13.54 -47.32
C TYR A 6 34.68 -12.34 -47.27
N THR A 7 34.08 -11.95 -48.39
CA THR A 7 33.12 -10.83 -48.41
C THR A 7 31.84 -11.18 -47.63
N LEU A 8 31.35 -12.41 -47.72
CA LEU A 8 30.18 -12.86 -46.96
C LEU A 8 30.45 -12.86 -45.45
N ILE A 9 31.59 -13.40 -45.01
CA ILE A 9 31.97 -13.42 -43.59
C ILE A 9 32.15 -12.01 -43.04
N PHE A 10 32.79 -11.12 -43.82
CA PHE A 10 32.97 -9.73 -43.44
C PHE A 10 31.62 -9.01 -43.32
N LEU A 11 30.71 -9.22 -44.28
CA LEU A 11 29.39 -8.60 -44.27
C LEU A 11 28.54 -9.07 -43.09
N THR A 12 28.55 -10.36 -42.75
CA THR A 12 27.77 -10.88 -41.60
C THR A 12 28.29 -10.33 -40.28
N LEU A 13 29.61 -10.22 -40.10
CA LEU A 13 30.21 -9.60 -38.92
C LEU A 13 29.86 -8.12 -38.81
N VAL A 14 30.02 -7.35 -39.90
CA VAL A 14 29.71 -5.91 -39.91
C VAL A 14 28.21 -5.67 -39.67
N SER A 15 27.33 -6.42 -40.35
CA SER A 15 25.88 -6.35 -40.17
C SER A 15 25.48 -6.68 -38.73
N GLY A 16 26.00 -7.77 -38.15
CA GLY A 16 25.73 -8.14 -36.76
C GLY A 16 26.19 -7.09 -35.74
N THR A 17 27.33 -6.46 -35.99
CA THR A 17 27.86 -5.38 -35.13
C THR A 17 26.97 -4.14 -35.22
N ILE A 18 26.57 -3.73 -36.43
CA ILE A 18 25.64 -2.61 -36.65
C ILE A 18 24.29 -2.89 -36.00
N LEU A 19 23.75 -4.11 -36.16
CA LEU A 19 22.48 -4.51 -35.55
C LEU A 19 22.56 -4.53 -34.01
N TYR A 20 23.71 -4.91 -33.44
CA TYR A 20 23.93 -4.89 -32.00
C TYR A 20 23.94 -3.47 -31.43
N PHE A 21 24.58 -2.52 -32.11
CA PHE A 21 24.58 -1.11 -31.69
C PHE A 21 23.22 -0.44 -31.92
N THR A 22 22.59 -0.72 -33.05
CA THR A 22 21.25 -0.18 -33.36
C THR A 22 20.13 -0.87 -32.57
N ARG A 23 20.40 -1.99 -31.88
CA ARG A 23 19.47 -2.71 -31.00
C ARG A 23 18.68 -1.80 -30.07
N SER A 24 19.33 -0.77 -29.53
CA SER A 24 18.71 0.22 -28.63
C SER A 24 17.59 1.04 -29.28
N LEU A 25 17.60 1.19 -30.61
CA LEU A 25 16.60 1.97 -31.37
C LEU A 25 15.43 1.10 -31.86
N TRP A 26 15.66 -0.18 -32.14
CA TRP A 26 14.63 -1.07 -32.69
C TRP A 26 13.86 -1.85 -31.63
N LEU A 27 14.44 -2.11 -30.45
CA LEU A 27 13.72 -2.81 -29.38
C LEU A 27 12.48 -2.04 -28.93
N ASP A 28 12.58 -0.72 -28.75
CA ASP A 28 11.44 0.10 -28.32
C ASP A 28 10.34 0.16 -29.40
N SER A 29 10.71 0.17 -30.68
CA SER A 29 9.73 0.22 -31.78
C SER A 29 9.11 -1.14 -32.11
N PHE A 30 9.86 -2.25 -32.00
CA PHE A 30 9.40 -3.58 -32.38
C PHE A 30 8.56 -4.26 -31.29
N LEU A 31 8.86 -3.99 -30.00
CA LEU A 31 8.04 -4.47 -28.89
C LEU A 31 6.72 -3.67 -28.74
N TYR A 32 6.64 -2.48 -29.33
CA TYR A 32 5.43 -1.65 -29.34
C TYR A 32 4.48 -1.94 -30.53
N SER A 33 4.91 -2.65 -31.57
CA SER A 33 4.08 -2.88 -32.77
C SER A 33 3.27 -4.18 -32.79
N THR A 34 3.26 -4.97 -31.71
CA THR A 34 2.38 -6.16 -31.66
C THR A 34 0.94 -5.76 -31.33
N PRO A 35 -0.08 -6.20 -32.10
CA PRO A 35 -1.50 -5.81 -31.94
C PRO A 35 -2.18 -6.39 -30.68
N ILE A 36 -1.41 -6.88 -29.71
CA ILE A 36 -1.91 -7.44 -28.45
C ILE A 36 -2.26 -6.33 -27.43
N GLN A 37 -1.72 -5.11 -27.58
CA GLN A 37 -1.96 -4.00 -26.64
C GLN A 37 -3.39 -3.42 -26.70
N LEU A 38 -4.13 -3.63 -27.79
CA LEU A 38 -5.51 -3.11 -27.93
C LEU A 38 -6.54 -3.86 -27.07
N LEU A 39 -6.23 -5.07 -26.61
CA LEU A 39 -7.10 -5.79 -25.67
C LEU A 39 -6.86 -5.36 -24.21
N GLN A 40 -5.61 -5.00 -23.86
CA GLN A 40 -5.23 -4.59 -22.50
C GLN A 40 -5.76 -3.19 -22.15
N SER A 41 -5.90 -2.30 -23.13
CA SER A 41 -6.31 -0.89 -22.94
C SER A 41 -7.79 -0.67 -22.67
N ARG A 42 -8.66 -1.67 -22.88
CA ARG A 42 -10.09 -1.58 -22.53
C ARG A 42 -10.37 -1.84 -21.04
N LEU A 43 -9.42 -2.39 -20.29
CA LEU A 43 -9.56 -2.68 -18.86
C LEU A 43 -8.71 -1.79 -17.93
N SER A 44 -7.77 -1.02 -18.48
CA SER A 44 -6.86 -0.18 -17.68
C SER A 44 -7.15 1.30 -17.96
N GLY A 45 -7.82 1.94 -17.01
CA GLY A 45 -8.15 3.37 -17.05
C GLY A 45 -6.92 4.29 -17.01
N PRO A 46 -7.11 5.60 -17.24
CA PRO A 46 -6.03 6.55 -17.48
C PRO A 46 -5.05 6.60 -16.31
N SER A 47 -3.83 6.26 -16.64
CA SER A 47 -2.62 6.43 -15.86
C SER A 47 -2.36 7.92 -15.60
N ASP A 48 -2.73 8.39 -14.42
CA ASP A 48 -1.90 9.36 -13.71
C ASP A 48 -1.06 8.57 -12.70
N TYR A 49 0.22 8.95 -12.57
CA TYR A 49 1.24 8.44 -11.62
C TYR A 49 1.67 6.96 -11.75
N LEU A 50 2.48 6.66 -12.78
CA LEU A 50 3.27 5.42 -12.91
C LEU A 50 4.62 5.51 -12.16
N TYR A 51 4.57 5.66 -10.84
CA TYR A 51 5.54 4.99 -9.97
C TYR A 51 4.86 3.74 -9.41
N SER A 52 4.67 2.74 -10.27
CA SER A 52 4.38 1.39 -9.79
C SER A 52 5.69 0.80 -9.29
N ARG A 53 6.00 0.97 -8.00
CA ARG A 53 7.05 0.20 -7.33
C ARG A 53 6.80 -1.28 -7.59
N LEU A 54 7.83 -1.99 -8.01
CA LEU A 54 7.76 -3.43 -8.26
C LEU A 54 7.30 -4.15 -6.99
N PRO A 55 6.38 -5.13 -7.09
CA PRO A 55 5.98 -5.94 -5.96
C PRO A 55 7.06 -6.99 -5.69
N PHE A 56 8.20 -6.55 -5.16
CA PHE A 56 9.22 -7.44 -4.65
C PHE A 56 9.40 -7.18 -3.15
N THR A 57 8.51 -7.82 -2.38
CA THR A 57 8.85 -8.40 -1.07
C THR A 57 9.69 -7.53 -0.14
N SER A 58 9.31 -6.28 0.08
CA SER A 58 9.86 -5.50 1.17
C SER A 58 8.76 -4.70 1.83
N ASN A 59 8.13 -5.30 2.83
CA ASN A 59 7.35 -4.60 3.86
C ASN A 59 8.31 -3.73 4.70
N SER A 60 8.98 -2.79 4.06
CA SER A 60 10.01 -1.93 4.64
C SER A 60 9.38 -0.59 5.02
N PHE A 61 9.84 -0.03 6.13
CA PHE A 61 9.46 1.31 6.58
C PHE A 61 9.71 2.40 5.51
N SER A 62 10.65 2.18 4.58
CA SER A 62 10.89 3.04 3.41
C SER A 62 9.62 3.24 2.57
N ASP A 63 8.93 2.15 2.28
CA ASP A 63 7.78 2.15 1.38
C ASP A 63 6.56 2.75 2.07
N ASP A 64 6.47 2.59 3.39
CA ASP A 64 5.43 3.23 4.20
C ASP A 64 5.63 4.75 4.29
N LEU A 65 6.89 5.20 4.39
CA LEU A 65 7.22 6.62 4.39
C LEU A 65 6.85 7.27 3.05
N GLU A 66 7.20 6.65 1.93
CA GLU A 66 6.81 7.12 0.59
C GLU A 66 5.29 7.01 0.36
N ALA A 67 4.67 6.00 0.97
CA ALA A 67 3.25 5.81 1.25
C ALA A 67 2.49 7.06 1.73
N GLY A 68 3.21 7.99 2.36
CA GLY A 68 2.63 9.05 3.17
C GLY A 68 1.99 8.52 4.46
N LEU A 69 2.41 7.33 4.93
CA LEU A 69 1.96 6.71 6.19
C LEU A 69 2.79 7.21 7.39
N SER A 70 3.26 8.46 7.34
CA SER A 70 4.02 9.11 8.41
C SER A 70 3.29 10.37 8.90
N SER A 71 3.45 10.67 10.19
CA SER A 71 2.90 11.87 10.82
C SER A 71 3.78 12.34 11.98
N SER A 72 3.47 13.49 12.58
CA SER A 72 4.20 14.01 13.75
C SER A 72 4.19 13.06 14.95
N ASN A 73 3.13 12.27 15.08
CA ASN A 73 2.96 11.31 16.18
C ASN A 73 3.42 9.91 15.79
N PHE A 74 3.74 9.69 14.52
CA PHE A 74 4.15 8.41 13.97
C PHE A 74 5.27 8.63 12.96
N ASP A 75 6.48 8.79 13.49
CA ASP A 75 7.69 8.97 12.70
C ASP A 75 8.33 7.62 12.37
N LEU A 76 8.60 7.42 11.08
CA LEU A 76 9.24 6.21 10.53
C LEU A 76 10.72 6.45 10.19
N ALA A 77 11.19 7.69 10.20
CA ALA A 77 12.54 8.06 9.79
C ALA A 77 13.61 7.40 10.66
N ALA A 78 13.44 7.41 11.98
CA ALA A 78 14.37 6.77 12.92
C ALA A 78 14.47 5.24 12.71
N ASN A 79 13.35 4.58 12.42
CA ASN A 79 13.33 3.13 12.19
C ASN A 79 14.05 2.75 10.88
N ILE A 80 13.98 3.63 9.87
CA ILE A 80 14.71 3.45 8.60
C ILE A 80 16.21 3.65 8.82
N THR A 81 16.62 4.67 9.59
CA THR A 81 18.05 4.93 9.85
C THR A 81 18.70 3.82 10.67
N ASP A 82 17.95 3.22 11.60
CA ASP A 82 18.43 2.13 12.45
C ASP A 82 18.36 0.75 11.76
N GLY A 83 17.80 0.68 10.55
CA GLY A 83 17.70 -0.54 9.77
C GLY A 83 16.81 -1.61 10.42
N ASP A 84 15.74 -1.19 11.11
CA ASP A 84 14.83 -2.12 11.78
C ASP A 84 14.13 -3.03 10.75
N SER A 85 14.29 -4.35 10.92
CA SER A 85 13.71 -5.38 10.04
C SER A 85 12.27 -5.75 10.39
N ARG A 86 11.67 -5.12 11.41
CA ARG A 86 10.28 -5.39 11.78
C ARG A 86 9.34 -4.91 10.68
N ALA A 87 8.35 -5.72 10.34
CA ALA A 87 7.33 -5.39 9.32
C ALA A 87 6.45 -4.19 9.68
N GLY A 88 6.62 -3.60 10.87
CA GLY A 88 5.93 -2.40 11.31
C GLY A 88 4.41 -2.55 11.29
N LEU A 89 3.79 -1.83 10.38
CA LEU A 89 2.33 -1.72 10.25
C LEU A 89 1.75 -2.89 9.42
N ASP A 90 0.61 -3.44 9.84
CA ASP A 90 -0.06 -4.57 9.19
C ASP A 90 -0.55 -4.24 7.77
N ASP A 91 -0.29 -5.11 6.80
CA ASP A 91 -0.59 -4.89 5.38
C ASP A 91 -2.09 -4.80 5.08
N ALA A 92 -2.91 -5.52 5.84
CA ALA A 92 -4.36 -5.42 5.71
C ALA A 92 -4.86 -4.06 6.22
N ALA A 93 -4.35 -3.61 7.37
CA ALA A 93 -4.65 -2.28 7.91
C ALA A 93 -4.17 -1.15 6.98
N LYS A 94 -2.96 -1.24 6.42
CA LYS A 94 -2.40 -0.25 5.46
C LYS A 94 -3.33 0.00 4.29
N ARG A 95 -3.78 -1.08 3.63
CA ARG A 95 -4.65 -0.97 2.44
C ARG A 95 -5.96 -0.27 2.74
N GLU A 96 -6.58 -0.55 3.89
CA GLU A 96 -7.82 0.12 4.29
C GLU A 96 -7.59 1.59 4.68
N ILE A 97 -6.50 1.90 5.39
CA ILE A 97 -6.15 3.29 5.72
C ILE A 97 -5.91 4.11 4.44
N LEU A 98 -5.13 3.59 3.48
CA LEU A 98 -4.89 4.24 2.19
C LEU A 98 -6.20 4.46 1.40
N LYS A 99 -7.14 3.52 1.49
CA LYS A 99 -8.47 3.64 0.88
C LYS A 99 -9.30 4.76 1.52
N ILE A 100 -9.23 4.90 2.85
CA ILE A 100 -9.89 6.00 3.59
C ILE A 100 -9.26 7.34 3.23
N MET A 101 -7.93 7.41 3.17
CA MET A 101 -7.18 8.61 2.75
C MET A 101 -7.62 9.05 1.34
N LYS A 102 -7.66 8.13 0.36
CA LYS A 102 -8.08 8.44 -1.02
C LYS A 102 -9.55 8.86 -1.11
N ARG A 103 -10.45 8.19 -0.38
CA ARG A 103 -11.89 8.45 -0.46
C ARG A 103 -12.28 9.79 0.18
N ARG A 104 -11.68 10.13 1.32
CA ARG A 104 -12.07 11.30 2.13
C ARG A 104 -11.05 12.44 2.11
N ARG A 105 -9.91 12.27 1.42
CA ARG A 105 -8.81 13.24 1.34
C ARG A 105 -8.33 13.71 2.73
N LEU A 106 -8.25 12.77 3.67
CA LEU A 106 -7.82 13.02 5.05
C LEU A 106 -6.32 12.73 5.21
N ARG A 107 -5.72 13.30 6.27
CA ARG A 107 -4.34 12.98 6.65
C ARG A 107 -4.26 11.58 7.26
N PHE A 108 -3.03 11.04 7.35
CA PHE A 108 -2.78 9.69 7.86
C PHE A 108 -3.37 9.44 9.24
N ASP A 109 -3.18 10.35 10.20
CA ASP A 109 -3.67 10.17 11.57
C ASP A 109 -5.21 10.12 11.66
N GLU A 110 -5.89 10.98 10.90
CA GLU A 110 -7.35 11.01 10.85
C GLU A 110 -7.90 9.74 10.19
N ALA A 111 -7.25 9.27 9.12
CA ALA A 111 -7.61 8.02 8.47
C ALA A 111 -7.41 6.81 9.39
N ARG A 112 -6.31 6.78 10.16
CA ARG A 112 -6.04 5.76 11.19
C ARG A 112 -7.08 5.78 12.30
N ARG A 113 -7.46 6.97 12.79
CA ARG A 113 -8.50 7.12 13.82
C ARG A 113 -9.82 6.52 13.34
N MET A 114 -10.26 6.88 12.14
CA MET A 114 -11.51 6.35 11.59
C MET A 114 -11.45 4.86 11.27
N TYR A 115 -10.29 4.34 10.85
CA TYR A 115 -10.12 2.89 10.67
C TYR A 115 -10.28 2.15 12.00
N MET A 116 -9.72 2.68 13.10
CA MET A 116 -9.89 2.11 14.44
C MET A 116 -11.35 2.21 14.91
N GLU A 117 -12.00 3.37 14.76
CA GLU A 117 -13.43 3.56 15.10
C GLU A 117 -14.33 2.54 14.37
N GLN A 118 -14.10 2.33 13.07
CA GLN A 118 -14.84 1.33 12.28
C GLN A 118 -14.60 -0.09 12.78
N ARG A 119 -13.36 -0.41 13.14
CA ARG A 119 -13.00 -1.73 13.69
C ARG A 119 -13.62 -1.94 15.06
N PHE A 120 -13.66 -0.93 15.93
CA PHE A 120 -14.32 -1.01 17.23
C PHE A 120 -15.83 -1.17 17.09
N ALA A 121 -16.47 -0.40 16.21
CA ALA A 121 -17.90 -0.53 15.92
C ALA A 121 -18.25 -1.94 15.40
N ALA A 122 -17.42 -2.50 14.50
CA ALA A 122 -17.61 -3.86 13.99
C ALA A 122 -17.46 -4.94 15.07
N ASN A 123 -16.67 -4.69 16.11
CA ASN A 123 -16.48 -5.60 17.25
C ASN A 123 -17.45 -5.32 18.43
N GLY A 124 -18.47 -4.48 18.23
CA GLY A 124 -19.46 -4.20 19.26
C GLY A 124 -18.96 -3.32 20.41
N ILE A 125 -17.92 -2.51 20.17
CA ILE A 125 -17.43 -1.50 21.11
C ILE A 125 -18.05 -0.15 20.72
N GLY A 126 -18.65 0.54 21.69
CA GLY A 126 -19.24 1.86 21.49
C GLY A 126 -18.20 2.93 21.17
N ALA A 127 -18.63 4.10 20.68
CA ALA A 127 -17.75 5.25 20.46
C ALA A 127 -17.05 5.72 21.75
N ASP A 128 -17.63 5.38 22.91
CA ASP A 128 -17.08 5.64 24.25
C ASP A 128 -15.95 4.67 24.63
N GLY A 129 -15.62 3.69 23.77
CA GLY A 129 -14.59 2.68 24.02
C GLY A 129 -15.03 1.53 24.93
N LEU A 130 -16.28 1.55 25.43
CA LEU A 130 -16.81 0.47 26.25
C LEU A 130 -17.40 -0.66 25.39
N PRO A 131 -17.14 -1.94 25.73
CA PRO A 131 -17.84 -3.06 25.13
C PRO A 131 -19.33 -2.95 25.40
N ARG A 132 -20.15 -3.21 24.37
CA ARG A 132 -21.62 -3.17 24.49
C ARG A 132 -22.21 -4.42 25.15
N ASP A 133 -21.37 -5.34 25.61
CA ASP A 133 -21.78 -6.54 26.33
C ASP A 133 -22.08 -6.20 27.80
N PRO A 134 -23.34 -6.34 28.26
CA PRO A 134 -23.72 -6.10 29.65
C PRO A 134 -22.98 -7.03 30.64
N LYS A 135 -22.41 -8.14 30.17
CA LYS A 135 -21.63 -9.05 31.02
C LYS A 135 -20.24 -8.51 31.39
N PHE A 136 -19.71 -7.51 30.67
CA PHE A 136 -18.41 -6.91 30.97
C PHE A 136 -18.51 -5.82 32.05
N LEU A 137 -19.68 -5.20 32.19
CA LEU A 137 -19.93 -4.11 33.15
C LEU A 137 -20.11 -4.62 34.60
N TRP A 138 -20.49 -5.89 34.81
CA TRP A 138 -20.74 -6.40 36.17
C TRP A 138 -19.50 -7.02 36.86
N THR A 139 -18.37 -7.14 36.16
CA THR A 139 -17.18 -7.87 36.66
C THR A 139 -16.04 -6.97 37.15
N VAL A 140 -16.33 -5.79 37.68
CA VAL A 140 -15.37 -5.02 38.48
C VAL A 140 -15.67 -5.21 39.97
N PRO A 141 -15.06 -6.19 40.67
CA PRO A 141 -15.18 -6.27 42.11
C PRO A 141 -14.18 -5.31 42.73
N GLY A 142 -14.61 -4.06 42.94
CA GLY A 142 -13.87 -3.10 43.75
C GLY A 142 -13.78 -1.71 43.14
N GLY A 143 -14.63 -0.79 43.63
CA GLY A 143 -14.27 0.62 43.63
C GLY A 143 -15.37 1.60 43.18
N ILE A 144 -16.17 2.00 44.17
CA ILE A 144 -16.73 3.35 44.41
C ILE A 144 -17.67 3.98 43.36
N GLY A 145 -18.96 3.88 43.64
CA GLY A 145 -20.01 4.71 43.04
C GLY A 145 -21.35 4.54 43.75
N GLY A 146 -21.36 4.61 45.08
CA GLY A 146 -22.61 4.83 45.80
C GLY A 146 -23.09 6.25 45.54
N LEU A 147 -24.37 6.41 45.20
CA LEU A 147 -25.29 7.39 45.78
C LEU A 147 -26.65 7.27 45.10
N ALA A 148 -27.61 6.82 45.92
CA ALA A 148 -28.97 7.31 46.00
C ALA A 148 -29.79 7.44 44.69
N ALA A 149 -30.65 6.45 44.46
CA ALA A 149 -31.99 6.69 43.93
C ALA A 149 -32.96 5.68 44.55
N ASP A 150 -33.03 5.71 45.88
CA ASP A 150 -34.13 5.13 46.64
C ASP A 150 -35.01 6.32 47.04
N SER A 151 -36.10 6.56 46.29
CA SER A 151 -37.33 7.19 46.78
C SER A 151 -38.33 7.41 45.64
N LEU A 152 -39.57 7.04 45.92
CA LEU A 152 -40.83 7.35 45.21
C LEU A 152 -41.16 6.44 44.02
N THR A 153 -41.84 5.32 44.29
CA THR A 153 -43.21 5.03 43.77
C THR A 153 -43.69 3.71 44.38
N VAL A 154 -44.32 3.73 45.56
CA VAL A 154 -45.34 2.76 45.96
C VAL A 154 -46.28 3.41 47.00
N CYS A 155 -47.58 3.37 46.71
CA CYS A 155 -48.76 3.76 47.51
C CYS A 155 -49.09 5.25 47.65
#